data_AF-A0A4Q2Y754-F1
#
_entry.id   AF-A0A4Q2Y754-F1
#
_cell.length_a   1.000
_cell.length_b   1.000
_cell.length_c   1.000
_cell.angle_alpha   90.00
_cell.angle_beta   90.00
_cell.angle_gamma   90.00
#
_symmetry.space_group_name_H-M   'P 1'
#
loop_
_entity.id
_entity.type
_entity.pdbx_description
1 polymer ?
#
loop_
_entity_poly.entity_id
_entity_poly.type
_entity_poly.pdbx_seq_one_letter_code
_entity_poly.pdbx_strand_id
1 'polypeptide(L)'
;MKPSLTNTARHPSNDESSSGRSPRPSLSRQISNFARKWVNGSVLAATVFGLGTGISSAATLSNGQLVLNVRNDNGAIDNAILNGKDFFDYGTHVSDWGFQNGTSTGSFVINTTTGSATQPVSVTSTSTSVTVTGTYTAGGSNVAFSRVYRLVSGVNALTITTTLTNNAASAINLRYFDTFDPDQGGSLGLGTETYNDVLVSGGIRVARASATNDLSFTIGSIYGEESILASGGPFQ
;
A
#
# COMPACT_ATOMS: atom_id res chain seq x y z
N MET A 1 7.71 59.84 53.90
CA MET A 1 6.40 60.07 53.27
C MET A 1 6.59 59.98 51.76
N LYS A 2 6.03 58.96 51.11
CA LYS A 2 6.13 58.73 49.65
C LYS A 2 4.78 59.10 49.00
N PRO A 3 4.76 59.73 47.82
CA PRO A 3 3.51 60.06 47.14
C PRO A 3 2.95 58.85 46.38
N SER A 4 1.61 58.77 46.39
CA SER A 4 0.76 57.82 45.67
C SER A 4 0.63 58.23 44.19
N LEU A 5 0.76 57.28 43.27
CA LEU A 5 0.42 57.45 41.85
C LEU A 5 -0.63 56.39 41.48
N THR A 6 -1.83 56.87 41.19
CA THR A 6 -2.96 56.11 40.65
C THR A 6 -2.85 56.12 39.11
N ASN A 7 -2.86 54.94 38.48
CA ASN A 7 -2.89 54.83 37.01
C ASN A 7 -4.15 54.09 36.56
N THR A 8 -4.94 54.76 35.74
CA THR A 8 -6.26 54.36 35.24
C THR A 8 -6.08 53.57 33.94
N ALA A 9 -6.43 52.29 33.93
CA ALA A 9 -6.39 51.47 32.71
C ALA A 9 -7.64 51.74 31.84
N ARG A 10 -7.42 52.14 30.59
CA ARG A 10 -8.42 52.29 29.53
C ARG A 10 -8.38 51.05 28.62
N HIS A 11 -9.54 50.45 28.40
CA HIS A 11 -9.77 49.30 27.53
C HIS A 11 -9.86 49.76 26.06
N PRO A 12 -9.23 49.10 25.08
CA PRO A 12 -9.65 49.18 23.69
C PRO A 12 -10.50 47.96 23.32
N SER A 13 -11.64 48.22 22.68
CA SER A 13 -12.45 47.25 21.96
C SER A 13 -11.99 47.23 20.50
N ASN A 14 -11.54 46.07 20.02
CA ASN A 14 -11.32 45.84 18.59
C ASN A 14 -12.50 45.04 18.03
N ASP A 15 -13.37 45.75 17.32
CA ASP A 15 -14.23 45.18 16.29
C ASP A 15 -13.37 45.00 15.03
N GLU A 16 -13.17 43.76 14.59
CA GLU A 16 -12.79 43.46 13.21
C GLU A 16 -13.67 42.34 12.67
N SER A 17 -14.62 42.76 11.82
CA SER A 17 -15.28 41.91 10.85
C SER A 17 -14.42 41.79 9.59
N SER A 18 -14.04 40.58 9.18
CA SER A 18 -13.60 40.26 7.82
C SER A 18 -13.86 38.76 7.56
N SER A 19 -14.84 38.42 6.72
CA SER A 19 -14.75 38.21 5.26
C SER A 19 -13.86 37.03 4.83
N GLY A 20 -14.48 36.06 4.13
CA GLY A 20 -13.80 35.25 3.11
C GLY A 20 -13.14 33.96 3.57
N ARG A 21 -13.91 32.88 3.77
CA ARG A 21 -13.35 31.53 3.77
C ARG A 21 -12.93 31.15 2.34
N SER A 22 -11.64 31.27 2.08
CA SER A 22 -10.97 30.70 0.91
C SER A 22 -11.14 29.16 0.91
N PRO A 23 -11.38 28.51 -0.25
CA PRO A 23 -11.46 27.05 -0.32
C PRO A 23 -10.13 26.44 0.15
N ARG A 24 -10.23 25.50 1.09
CA ARG A 24 -9.06 24.78 1.61
C ARG A 24 -8.38 24.01 0.48
N PRO A 25 -7.05 24.07 0.34
CA PRO A 25 -6.34 23.24 -0.62
C PRO A 25 -6.53 21.76 -0.25
N SER A 26 -6.93 20.95 -1.22
CA SER A 26 -6.91 19.49 -1.09
C SER A 26 -5.46 19.05 -0.90
N LEU A 27 -5.09 18.64 0.31
CA LEU A 27 -3.79 18.02 0.58
C LEU A 27 -3.78 16.62 -0.03
N SER A 28 -3.35 16.50 -1.28
CA SER A 28 -3.02 15.21 -1.86
C SER A 28 -1.69 14.74 -1.26
N ARG A 29 -1.73 13.72 -0.40
CA ARG A 29 -0.52 13.09 0.11
C ARG A 29 -0.16 11.92 -0.81
N GLN A 30 1.01 11.99 -1.44
CA GLN A 30 1.53 10.95 -2.31
C GLN A 30 2.44 10.03 -1.49
N ILE A 31 2.04 8.78 -1.28
CA ILE A 31 2.90 7.75 -0.69
C ILE A 31 3.52 6.98 -1.86
N SER A 32 4.84 6.97 -1.97
CA SER A 32 5.58 6.24 -3.03
C SER A 32 6.42 5.13 -2.40
N ASN A 33 6.16 3.89 -2.79
CA ASN A 33 6.94 2.73 -2.38
C ASN A 33 7.90 2.30 -3.50
N PHE A 34 9.10 1.82 -3.15
CA PHE A 34 10.11 1.32 -4.09
C PHE A 34 10.49 -0.15 -3.74
N ALA A 35 10.57 -1.02 -4.75
CA ALA A 35 11.16 -2.36 -4.65
C ALA A 35 12.44 -2.43 -5.51
N ARG A 36 13.52 -3.12 -5.09
CA ARG A 36 14.78 -3.25 -5.87
C ARG A 36 15.43 -4.62 -5.62
N LYS A 37 16.00 -5.28 -6.64
CA LYS A 37 16.77 -6.53 -6.50
C LYS A 37 17.98 -6.63 -7.47
N TRP A 38 19.01 -7.41 -7.08
CA TRP A 38 20.23 -7.76 -7.84
C TRP A 38 20.22 -9.22 -8.41
N VAL A 39 21.00 -9.41 -9.51
CA VAL A 39 21.23 -10.51 -10.52
C VAL A 39 21.44 -11.97 -10.03
N ASN A 40 21.38 -13.09 -10.80
CA ASN A 40 21.38 -13.46 -12.25
C ASN A 40 20.85 -14.93 -12.44
N GLY A 41 20.38 -15.34 -13.63
CA GLY A 41 20.25 -16.78 -14.03
C GLY A 41 19.07 -17.14 -14.97
N SER A 42 19.36 -17.88 -16.06
CA SER A 42 18.57 -18.11 -17.29
C SER A 42 17.22 -18.88 -17.21
N VAL A 43 16.43 -18.70 -18.28
CA VAL A 43 14.99 -19.01 -18.46
C VAL A 43 14.73 -20.32 -19.20
N LEU A 44 13.68 -21.06 -18.83
CA LEU A 44 12.88 -21.91 -19.74
C LEU A 44 11.40 -21.85 -19.32
N ALA A 45 10.51 -21.59 -20.29
CA ALA A 45 9.09 -21.32 -20.11
C ALA A 45 8.22 -22.58 -20.32
N ALA A 46 7.10 -22.65 -19.62
CA ALA A 46 6.00 -23.56 -19.95
C ALA A 46 4.64 -22.89 -19.68
N THR A 47 3.68 -23.11 -20.58
CA THR A 47 2.30 -22.62 -20.51
C THR A 47 1.37 -23.79 -20.21
N VAL A 48 0.42 -23.63 -19.28
CA VAL A 48 -0.66 -24.61 -19.00
C VAL A 48 -2.00 -23.86 -18.86
N PHE A 49 -3.05 -24.43 -19.47
CA PHE A 49 -4.46 -24.01 -19.34
C PHE A 49 -5.20 -24.92 -18.35
N GLY A 50 -6.11 -24.35 -17.53
CA GLY A 50 -7.07 -25.10 -16.71
C GLY A 50 -8.26 -24.24 -16.21
N LEU A 51 -9.49 -24.74 -16.41
CA LEU A 51 -10.80 -24.22 -15.97
C LEU A 51 -10.99 -24.50 -14.45
N GLY A 52 -11.66 -23.75 -13.58
CA GLY A 52 -12.49 -22.55 -13.66
C GLY A 52 -13.20 -22.33 -12.29
N THR A 53 -12.51 -21.75 -11.31
CA THR A 53 -13.10 -20.69 -10.48
C THR A 53 -13.20 -19.46 -11.38
N GLY A 54 -14.02 -18.45 -11.07
CA GLY A 54 -13.97 -17.19 -11.82
C GLY A 54 -12.55 -16.65 -11.73
N ILE A 55 -11.72 -16.96 -12.73
CA ILE A 55 -10.34 -16.51 -12.84
C ILE A 55 -10.50 -15.02 -13.00
N SER A 56 -10.34 -14.31 -11.88
CA SER A 56 -10.15 -12.87 -11.91
C SER A 56 -9.01 -12.68 -12.90
N SER A 57 -9.34 -12.20 -14.10
CA SER A 57 -8.32 -11.90 -15.09
C SER A 57 -7.36 -10.96 -14.40
N ALA A 58 -6.07 -11.28 -14.39
CA ALA A 58 -5.10 -10.37 -13.84
C ALA A 58 -4.68 -9.38 -14.91
N ALA A 59 -4.51 -8.12 -14.52
CA ALA A 59 -3.72 -7.18 -15.29
C ALA A 59 -2.24 -7.53 -15.14
N THR A 60 -1.57 -7.82 -16.25
CA THR A 60 -0.16 -8.18 -16.26
C THR A 60 0.72 -6.96 -16.54
N LEU A 61 1.74 -6.75 -15.69
CA LEU A 61 2.86 -5.83 -15.92
C LEU A 61 4.11 -6.65 -16.18
N SER A 62 4.84 -6.38 -17.27
CA SER A 62 6.12 -7.05 -17.53
C SER A 62 7.19 -6.11 -18.07
N ASN A 63 8.42 -6.24 -17.56
CA ASN A 63 9.62 -5.66 -18.16
C ASN A 63 10.50 -6.74 -18.83
N GLY A 64 9.94 -7.92 -19.07
CA GLY A 64 10.63 -9.12 -19.56
C GLY A 64 11.07 -10.05 -18.43
N GLN A 65 11.89 -9.56 -17.50
CA GLN A 65 12.42 -10.37 -16.39
C GLN A 65 11.46 -10.46 -15.20
N LEU A 66 10.84 -9.33 -14.85
CA LEU A 66 9.83 -9.21 -13.83
C LEU A 66 8.45 -9.18 -14.48
N VAL A 67 7.58 -10.08 -14.05
CA VAL A 67 6.17 -10.14 -14.41
C VAL A 67 5.35 -10.03 -13.12
N LEU A 68 4.42 -9.08 -13.06
CA LEU A 68 3.45 -8.96 -11.98
C LEU A 68 2.05 -9.19 -12.53
N ASN A 69 1.27 -9.97 -11.80
CA ASN A 69 -0.16 -10.13 -12.04
C ASN A 69 -0.91 -9.38 -10.93
N VAL A 70 -1.70 -8.38 -11.31
CA VAL A 70 -2.57 -7.64 -10.39
C VAL A 70 -4.00 -8.06 -10.64
N ARG A 71 -4.70 -8.53 -9.61
CA ARG A 71 -6.05 -9.06 -9.77
C ARG A 71 -7.04 -7.96 -10.17
N ASN A 72 -7.91 -8.21 -11.15
CA ASN A 72 -8.89 -7.20 -11.60
C ASN A 72 -10.06 -7.02 -10.63
N ASP A 73 -10.32 -7.98 -9.75
CA ASP A 73 -11.41 -7.95 -8.78
C ASP A 73 -11.11 -7.06 -7.56
N ASN A 74 -9.84 -6.99 -7.13
CA ASN A 74 -9.48 -6.30 -5.89
C ASN A 74 -8.16 -5.52 -5.93
N GLY A 75 -7.39 -5.63 -7.01
CA GLY A 75 -6.14 -4.89 -7.18
C GLY A 75 -4.97 -5.36 -6.31
N ALA A 76 -5.07 -6.50 -5.62
CA ALA A 76 -3.94 -7.16 -4.95
C ALA A 76 -2.98 -7.79 -5.97
N ILE A 77 -1.72 -8.01 -5.58
CA ILE A 77 -0.73 -8.67 -6.45
C ILE A 77 -0.87 -10.19 -6.26
N ASP A 78 -1.35 -10.88 -7.29
CA ASP A 78 -1.56 -12.33 -7.29
C ASP A 78 -0.25 -13.09 -7.48
N ASN A 79 0.63 -12.58 -8.35
CA ASN A 79 1.92 -13.19 -8.65
C ASN A 79 2.99 -12.12 -8.87
N ALA A 80 4.22 -12.44 -8.46
CA ALA A 80 5.39 -11.62 -8.72
C ALA A 80 6.53 -12.52 -9.20
N ILE A 81 6.59 -12.71 -10.51
CA ILE A 81 7.49 -13.63 -11.18
C ILE A 81 8.77 -12.92 -11.59
N LEU A 82 9.90 -13.36 -11.07
CA LEU A 82 11.21 -12.86 -11.45
C LEU A 82 12.03 -13.99 -12.08
N ASN A 83 12.42 -13.82 -13.35
CA ASN A 83 13.16 -14.81 -14.12
C ASN A 83 12.47 -16.20 -14.11
N GLY A 84 11.15 -16.20 -14.26
CA GLY A 84 10.33 -17.43 -14.27
C GLY A 84 10.08 -18.06 -12.90
N LYS A 85 10.62 -17.48 -11.81
CA LYS A 85 10.35 -17.91 -10.44
C LYS A 85 9.33 -16.97 -9.83
N ASP A 86 8.14 -17.47 -9.55
CA ASP A 86 7.15 -16.69 -8.84
C ASP A 86 7.47 -16.65 -7.34
N PHE A 87 7.48 -15.43 -6.83
CA PHE A 87 7.70 -15.14 -5.43
C PHE A 87 6.54 -15.61 -4.55
N PHE A 88 5.34 -15.71 -5.11
CA PHE A 88 4.10 -16.05 -4.41
C PHE A 88 3.57 -17.47 -4.71
N ASP A 89 4.18 -18.20 -5.65
CA ASP A 89 3.73 -19.54 -6.13
C ASP A 89 4.22 -20.70 -5.26
N TYR A 90 4.02 -20.65 -3.94
CA TYR A 90 4.32 -21.80 -3.08
C TYR A 90 3.40 -21.98 -1.86
N GLY A 91 2.17 -21.43 -1.89
CA GLY A 91 1.20 -21.58 -0.79
C GLY A 91 0.03 -20.59 -0.85
N THR A 92 -0.51 -20.23 0.33
CA THR A 92 -1.57 -19.22 0.54
C THR A 92 -0.98 -17.82 0.70
N HIS A 93 -0.23 -17.36 -0.29
CA HIS A 93 0.50 -16.11 -0.17
C HIS A 93 -0.41 -14.93 0.16
N VAL A 94 0.14 -13.99 0.93
CA VAL A 94 -0.49 -12.73 1.28
C VAL A 94 0.11 -11.62 0.42
N SER A 95 -0.73 -10.83 -0.23
CA SER A 95 -0.33 -9.55 -0.85
C SER A 95 -1.44 -8.53 -0.64
N ASP A 96 -1.68 -8.20 0.62
CA ASP A 96 -2.84 -7.41 0.99
C ASP A 96 -2.51 -5.93 1.08
N TRP A 97 -3.52 -5.12 0.87
CA TRP A 97 -3.45 -3.70 1.12
C TRP A 97 -4.84 -3.17 1.49
N GLY A 98 -4.88 -1.98 2.09
CA GLY A 98 -6.15 -1.40 2.48
C GLY A 98 -6.03 -0.29 3.52
N PHE A 99 -7.14 -0.06 4.23
CA PHE A 99 -7.30 1.11 5.08
C PHE A 99 -8.01 0.82 6.40
N GLN A 100 -7.75 1.69 7.38
CA GLN A 100 -8.42 1.70 8.68
C GLN A 100 -8.61 3.15 9.15
N ASN A 101 -9.78 3.47 9.71
CA ASN A 101 -10.04 4.75 10.37
C ASN A 101 -9.55 4.70 11.83
N GLY A 102 -8.49 5.45 12.11
CA GLY A 102 -7.82 5.49 13.40
C GLY A 102 -7.30 4.11 13.80
N THR A 103 -7.74 3.64 14.97
CA THR A 103 -7.41 2.31 15.52
C THR A 103 -8.61 1.37 15.56
N SER A 104 -9.75 1.77 14.98
CA SER A 104 -10.99 0.99 15.07
C SER A 104 -10.94 -0.25 14.18
N THR A 105 -10.94 -1.44 14.76
CA THR A 105 -10.94 -2.72 14.00
C THR A 105 -12.20 -2.90 13.16
N GLY A 106 -13.34 -2.38 13.61
CA GLY A 106 -14.60 -2.38 12.83
C GLY A 106 -14.57 -1.50 11.57
N SER A 107 -13.49 -0.75 11.35
CA SER A 107 -13.26 0.03 10.13
C SER A 107 -12.19 -0.57 9.22
N PHE A 108 -11.61 -1.72 9.59
CA PHE A 108 -10.56 -2.36 8.84
C PHE A 108 -11.11 -3.00 7.55
N VAL A 109 -10.56 -2.60 6.41
CA VAL A 109 -10.98 -3.10 5.09
C VAL A 109 -9.74 -3.44 4.26
N ILE A 110 -9.61 -4.71 3.89
CA ILE A 110 -8.51 -5.28 3.11
C ILE A 110 -8.96 -5.70 1.71
N ASN A 111 -8.09 -5.48 0.74
CA ASN A 111 -8.06 -6.21 -0.51
C ASN A 111 -6.96 -7.25 -0.42
N THR A 112 -7.33 -8.51 -0.61
CA THR A 112 -6.48 -9.64 -0.25
C THR A 112 -6.50 -10.71 -1.33
N THR A 113 -5.38 -11.41 -1.46
CA THR A 113 -5.23 -12.62 -2.28
C THR A 113 -5.86 -13.85 -1.62
N THR A 114 -6.15 -13.77 -0.32
CA THR A 114 -6.75 -14.84 0.49
C THR A 114 -8.16 -14.48 0.92
N GLY A 115 -9.14 -15.34 0.68
CA GLY A 115 -10.53 -15.07 1.07
C GLY A 115 -11.23 -14.05 0.16
N SER A 116 -12.15 -13.25 0.74
CA SER A 116 -12.99 -12.31 -0.02
C SER A 116 -12.50 -10.88 0.16
N ALA A 117 -12.32 -10.16 -0.95
CA ALA A 117 -12.05 -8.73 -0.92
C ALA A 117 -13.19 -7.98 -0.22
N THR A 118 -12.84 -7.01 0.61
CA THR A 118 -13.82 -6.27 1.42
C THR A 118 -14.08 -4.85 0.89
N GLN A 119 -13.24 -4.36 -0.04
CA GLN A 119 -13.38 -3.04 -0.66
C GLN A 119 -13.72 -3.18 -2.16
N PRO A 120 -14.87 -2.66 -2.62
CA PRO A 120 -15.12 -2.54 -4.05
C PRO A 120 -14.08 -1.63 -4.72
N VAL A 121 -13.53 -2.09 -5.86
CA VAL A 121 -12.55 -1.35 -6.66
C VAL A 121 -12.87 -1.41 -8.15
N SER A 122 -12.21 -0.55 -8.92
CA SER A 122 -12.07 -0.67 -10.36
C SER A 122 -10.59 -0.74 -10.72
N VAL A 123 -10.23 -1.71 -11.55
CA VAL A 123 -8.84 -1.95 -11.98
C VAL A 123 -8.75 -1.68 -13.48
N THR A 124 -7.78 -0.86 -13.87
CA THR A 124 -7.47 -0.56 -15.28
C THR A 124 -5.98 -0.73 -15.51
N SER A 125 -5.60 -1.09 -16.73
CA SER A 125 -4.21 -1.39 -17.06
C SER A 125 -3.77 -0.79 -18.38
N THR A 126 -2.47 -0.59 -18.47
CA THR A 126 -1.68 -0.19 -19.64
C THR A 126 -0.48 -1.12 -19.72
N SER A 127 0.34 -1.01 -20.77
CA SER A 127 1.55 -1.82 -20.89
C SER A 127 2.58 -1.59 -19.76
N THR A 128 2.55 -0.44 -19.09
CA THR A 128 3.57 -0.06 -18.09
C THR A 128 3.01 0.24 -16.70
N SER A 129 1.69 0.31 -16.55
CA SER A 129 1.06 0.56 -15.25
C SER A 129 -0.32 -0.07 -15.09
N VAL A 130 -0.65 -0.41 -13.85
CA VAL A 130 -1.99 -0.80 -13.40
C VAL A 130 -2.48 0.23 -12.39
N THR A 131 -3.70 0.71 -12.59
CA THR A 131 -4.36 1.69 -11.71
C THR A 131 -5.58 1.05 -11.06
N VAL A 132 -5.65 1.14 -9.75
CA VAL A 132 -6.74 0.66 -8.91
C VAL A 132 -7.40 1.85 -8.23
N THR A 133 -8.69 2.04 -8.45
CA THR A 133 -9.46 3.15 -7.87
C THR A 133 -10.63 2.64 -7.05
N GLY A 134 -11.02 3.39 -6.02
CA GLY A 134 -12.21 3.09 -5.23
C GLY A 134 -12.51 4.18 -4.21
N THR A 135 -13.48 3.91 -3.34
CA THR A 135 -13.85 4.81 -2.23
C THR A 135 -13.98 4.02 -0.94
N TYR A 136 -13.13 4.34 0.03
CA TYR A 136 -13.19 3.77 1.38
C TYR A 136 -14.26 4.49 2.21
N THR A 137 -15.26 3.73 2.68
CA THR A 137 -16.43 4.24 3.40
C THR A 137 -16.60 3.70 4.82
N ALA A 138 -15.72 2.78 5.24
CA ALA A 138 -15.81 2.17 6.56
C ALA A 138 -15.57 3.17 7.70
N GLY A 139 -16.22 2.93 8.84
CA GLY A 139 -16.14 3.81 10.01
C GLY A 139 -16.64 5.23 9.75
N GLY A 140 -17.59 5.41 8.83
CA GLY A 140 -18.14 6.72 8.45
C GLY A 140 -17.21 7.58 7.60
N SER A 141 -16.13 6.99 7.07
CA SER A 141 -15.16 7.70 6.21
C SER A 141 -15.75 7.99 4.83
N ASN A 142 -15.13 8.91 4.10
CA ASN A 142 -15.38 9.10 2.68
C ASN A 142 -14.07 9.49 2.00
N VAL A 143 -13.24 8.49 1.70
CA VAL A 143 -11.90 8.69 1.13
C VAL A 143 -11.84 8.03 -0.23
N ALA A 144 -11.79 8.83 -1.29
CA ALA A 144 -11.45 8.32 -2.62
C ALA A 144 -9.96 7.98 -2.66
N PHE A 145 -9.62 6.85 -3.28
CA PHE A 145 -8.23 6.44 -3.44
C PHE A 145 -7.91 6.07 -4.89
N SER A 146 -6.65 6.27 -5.25
CA SER A 146 -6.03 5.78 -6.48
C SER A 146 -4.68 5.18 -6.16
N ARG A 147 -4.53 3.88 -6.41
CA ARG A 147 -3.29 3.13 -6.27
C ARG A 147 -2.73 2.79 -7.65
N VAL A 148 -1.49 3.16 -7.92
CA VAL A 148 -0.83 2.94 -9.21
C VAL A 148 0.38 2.06 -9.01
N TYR A 149 0.38 0.91 -9.66
CA TYR A 149 1.53 0.05 -9.87
C TYR A 149 2.21 0.46 -11.17
N ARG A 150 3.50 0.78 -11.14
CA ARG A 150 4.26 1.14 -12.35
C ARG A 150 5.63 0.51 -12.34
N LEU A 151 6.00 -0.12 -13.45
CA LEU A 151 7.34 -0.68 -13.62
C LEU A 151 8.37 0.46 -13.70
N VAL A 152 9.49 0.27 -13.01
CA VAL A 152 10.62 1.18 -13.12
C VAL A 152 11.50 0.73 -14.29
N SER A 153 11.73 1.64 -15.24
CA SER A 153 12.51 1.32 -16.43
C SER A 153 13.94 0.89 -16.09
N GLY A 154 14.43 -0.16 -16.76
CA GLY A 154 15.81 -0.66 -16.64
C GLY A 154 16.12 -1.45 -15.37
N VAL A 155 15.15 -1.69 -14.49
CA VAL A 155 15.35 -2.44 -13.24
C VAL A 155 14.16 -3.35 -12.93
N ASN A 156 14.40 -4.42 -12.17
CA ASN A 156 13.36 -5.34 -11.68
C ASN A 156 12.72 -4.77 -10.42
N ALA A 157 11.95 -3.70 -10.64
CA ALA A 157 11.40 -2.85 -9.60
C ALA A 157 10.02 -2.34 -10.00
N LEU A 158 9.16 -2.19 -9.00
CA LEU A 158 7.85 -1.58 -9.10
C LEU A 158 7.80 -0.37 -8.18
N THR A 159 7.20 0.73 -8.66
CA THR A 159 6.71 1.78 -7.79
C THR A 159 5.23 1.58 -7.50
N ILE A 160 4.85 1.70 -6.23
CA ILE A 160 3.46 1.71 -5.80
C ILE A 160 3.17 3.12 -5.30
N THR A 161 2.23 3.81 -5.95
CA THR A 161 1.79 5.14 -5.52
C THR A 161 0.34 5.10 -5.08
N THR A 162 0.06 5.39 -3.82
CA THR A 162 -1.31 5.52 -3.30
C THR A 162 -1.61 7.00 -3.05
N THR A 163 -2.63 7.52 -3.73
CA THR A 163 -3.17 8.86 -3.55
C THR A 163 -4.50 8.78 -2.83
N LEU A 164 -4.67 9.59 -1.79
CA LEU A 164 -5.87 9.64 -0.96
C LEU A 164 -6.50 11.03 -1.05
N THR A 165 -7.82 11.08 -1.26
CA THR A 165 -8.61 12.31 -1.26
C THR A 165 -9.72 12.21 -0.23
N ASN A 166 -9.63 13.01 0.83
CA ASN A 166 -10.70 13.10 1.83
C ASN A 166 -11.86 13.93 1.27
N ASN A 167 -12.99 13.27 0.99
CA ASN A 167 -14.22 13.89 0.52
C ASN A 167 -15.19 14.21 1.68
N ALA A 168 -14.82 13.89 2.93
CA ALA A 168 -15.63 14.22 4.09
C ALA A 168 -15.47 15.70 4.49
N ALA A 169 -16.48 16.23 5.17
CA ALA A 169 -16.44 17.60 5.70
C ALA A 169 -15.42 17.78 6.85
N SER A 170 -15.10 16.70 7.56
CA SER A 170 -14.18 16.69 8.70
C SER A 170 -12.86 16.00 8.35
N ALA A 171 -11.81 16.32 9.13
CA ALA A 171 -10.57 15.57 9.08
C ALA A 171 -10.81 14.10 9.49
N ILE A 172 -10.05 13.19 8.88
CA ILE A 172 -10.06 11.76 9.18
C ILE A 172 -8.63 11.36 9.54
N ASN A 173 -8.46 10.53 10.56
CA ASN A 173 -7.20 9.87 10.85
C ASN A 173 -7.20 8.53 10.11
N LEU A 174 -6.56 8.45 8.95
CA LEU A 174 -6.56 7.24 8.14
C LEU A 174 -5.21 6.53 8.26
N ARG A 175 -5.26 5.22 8.49
CA ARG A 175 -4.10 4.33 8.35
C ARG A 175 -4.20 3.56 7.06
N TYR A 176 -3.06 3.40 6.43
CA TYR A 176 -2.85 2.59 5.24
C TYR A 176 -1.92 1.43 5.57
N PHE A 177 -2.18 0.28 4.97
CA PHE A 177 -1.33 -0.89 5.11
C PHE A 177 -1.00 -1.52 3.77
N ASP A 178 0.22 -2.02 3.66
CA ASP A 178 0.62 -3.07 2.73
C ASP A 178 1.22 -4.22 3.54
N THR A 179 0.76 -5.44 3.25
CA THR A 179 1.35 -6.66 3.78
C THR A 179 1.72 -7.60 2.66
N PHE A 180 2.75 -8.39 2.92
CA PHE A 180 3.09 -9.48 2.03
C PHE A 180 3.69 -10.62 2.81
N ASP A 181 3.22 -11.84 2.59
CA ASP A 181 3.81 -13.06 3.11
C ASP A 181 3.95 -14.04 1.97
N PRO A 182 5.16 -14.22 1.46
CA PRO A 182 5.39 -15.19 0.42
C PRO A 182 5.56 -16.55 1.09
N ASP A 183 4.48 -17.28 1.37
CA ASP A 183 4.53 -18.62 1.97
C ASP A 183 5.37 -19.60 1.12
N GLN A 184 6.71 -19.51 1.21
CA GLN A 184 7.58 -19.88 0.10
C GLN A 184 8.03 -21.33 0.06
N GLY A 185 7.80 -22.10 1.12
CA GLY A 185 8.46 -23.39 1.27
C GLY A 185 7.55 -24.59 1.55
N GLY A 186 6.22 -24.42 1.57
CA GLY A 186 5.29 -25.55 1.68
C GLY A 186 5.46 -26.56 0.55
N SER A 187 5.43 -26.09 -0.70
CA SER A 187 5.53 -26.92 -1.91
C SER A 187 6.96 -27.27 -2.35
N LEU A 188 7.99 -26.65 -1.76
CA LEU A 188 9.40 -26.99 -2.04
C LEU A 188 9.98 -28.00 -1.04
N GLY A 189 9.20 -28.47 -0.06
CA GLY A 189 9.69 -29.33 1.01
C GLY A 189 10.65 -28.61 1.98
N LEU A 190 10.66 -27.26 1.95
CA LEU A 190 11.52 -26.40 2.75
C LEU A 190 10.81 -25.86 4.01
N GLY A 191 9.56 -26.29 4.26
CA GLY A 191 8.72 -25.78 5.36
C GLY A 191 8.17 -24.38 5.05
N THR A 192 7.27 -23.85 5.87
CA THR A 192 6.70 -22.50 5.66
C THR A 192 7.61 -21.36 6.15
N GLU A 193 8.92 -21.60 6.25
CA GLU A 193 9.84 -20.64 6.89
C GLU A 193 10.23 -19.52 5.91
N THR A 194 9.58 -18.38 6.07
CA THR A 194 10.01 -17.08 5.52
C THR A 194 10.74 -16.28 6.58
N TYR A 195 11.90 -15.71 6.21
CA TYR A 195 12.55 -14.72 7.06
C TYR A 195 11.91 -13.36 6.79
N ASN A 196 10.97 -13.01 7.65
CA ASN A 196 10.27 -11.74 7.67
C ASN A 196 11.02 -10.73 8.54
N ASP A 197 11.29 -9.55 7.99
CA ASP A 197 12.06 -8.51 8.64
C ASP A 197 11.50 -7.13 8.31
N VAL A 198 11.48 -6.23 9.30
CA VAL A 198 11.07 -4.84 9.14
C VAL A 198 12.14 -3.94 9.72
N LEU A 199 12.82 -3.21 8.84
CA LEU A 199 13.88 -2.28 9.17
C LEU A 199 13.35 -0.84 9.06
N VAL A 200 13.66 0.00 10.05
CA VAL A 200 13.35 1.43 10.01
C VAL A 200 14.65 2.22 10.16
N SER A 201 14.99 3.03 9.16
CA SER A 201 16.19 3.87 9.18
C SER A 201 15.98 5.15 8.37
N GLY A 202 16.42 6.29 8.91
CA GLY A 202 16.39 7.57 8.19
C GLY A 202 14.99 8.00 7.71
N GLY A 203 13.93 7.63 8.43
CA GLY A 203 12.56 7.92 8.00
C GLY A 203 12.07 7.05 6.84
N ILE A 204 12.72 5.92 6.58
CA ILE A 204 12.29 4.90 5.61
C ILE A 204 12.00 3.62 6.38
N ARG A 205 10.85 3.01 6.10
CA ARG A 205 10.51 1.66 6.56
C ARG A 205 10.67 0.71 5.40
N VAL A 206 11.36 -0.41 5.63
CA VAL A 206 11.59 -1.46 4.65
C VAL A 206 11.12 -2.78 5.24
N ALA A 207 10.11 -3.38 4.66
CA ALA A 207 9.74 -4.75 4.92
C ALA A 207 10.44 -5.65 3.91
N ARG A 208 10.93 -6.81 4.35
CA ARG A 208 11.56 -7.82 3.52
C ARG A 208 11.06 -9.19 3.92
N ALA A 209 10.71 -9.99 2.93
CA ALA A 209 10.49 -11.42 3.09
C ALA A 209 11.50 -12.15 2.21
N SER A 210 12.20 -13.13 2.79
CA SER A 210 13.21 -13.93 2.09
C SER A 210 12.92 -15.41 2.26
N ALA A 211 12.88 -16.14 1.14
CA ALA A 211 12.99 -17.60 1.15
C ALA A 211 14.40 -18.01 1.60
N THR A 212 14.47 -19.23 2.13
CA THR A 212 15.71 -19.98 2.42
C THR A 212 16.58 -20.23 1.19
N ASN A 213 16.08 -20.01 -0.03
CA ASN A 213 16.77 -20.23 -1.31
C ASN A 213 17.13 -18.93 -2.08
N ASP A 214 17.33 -17.82 -1.37
CA ASP A 214 17.84 -16.51 -1.86
C ASP A 214 16.86 -15.63 -2.66
N LEU A 215 15.58 -15.99 -2.77
CA LEU A 215 14.57 -15.03 -3.25
C LEU A 215 14.10 -14.12 -2.12
N SER A 216 14.48 -12.85 -2.20
CA SER A 216 13.89 -11.79 -1.39
C SER A 216 12.95 -10.90 -2.20
N PHE A 217 11.86 -10.50 -1.57
CA PHE A 217 11.00 -9.39 -1.98
C PHE A 217 11.04 -8.33 -0.90
N THR A 218 10.99 -7.08 -1.32
CA THR A 218 11.23 -5.94 -0.44
C THR A 218 10.32 -4.81 -0.85
N ILE A 219 9.60 -4.26 0.13
CA ILE A 219 8.81 -3.04 -0.02
C ILE A 219 9.41 -2.00 0.90
N GLY A 220 9.85 -0.88 0.33
CA GLY A 220 10.23 0.31 1.09
C GLY A 220 9.17 1.40 0.97
N SER A 221 8.91 2.13 2.05
CA SER A 221 8.08 3.35 2.06
C SER A 221 8.73 4.44 2.92
N ILE A 222 8.44 5.70 2.60
CA ILE A 222 8.74 6.82 3.51
C ILE A 222 7.90 6.60 4.76
N TYR A 223 8.56 6.48 5.90
CA TYR A 223 7.93 6.18 7.17
C TYR A 223 7.08 7.37 7.65
N GLY A 224 5.79 7.12 7.84
CA GLY A 224 4.91 7.87 8.72
C GLY A 224 4.14 6.89 9.59
N GLU A 225 3.75 7.30 10.80
CA GLU A 225 3.02 6.44 11.76
C GLU A 225 1.69 5.87 11.19
N GLU A 226 1.20 6.47 10.10
CA GLU A 226 -0.04 6.14 9.41
C GLU A 226 0.15 5.11 8.28
N SER A 227 1.39 4.74 7.94
CA SER A 227 1.72 3.75 6.90
C SER A 227 2.35 2.51 7.52
N ILE A 228 1.60 1.41 7.52
CA ILE A 228 2.03 0.13 8.07
C ILE A 228 2.55 -0.72 6.91
N LEU A 229 3.84 -1.00 6.93
CA LEU A 229 4.43 -2.07 6.12
C LEU A 229 4.75 -3.23 7.05
N ALA A 230 4.36 -4.44 6.66
CA ALA A 230 4.75 -5.66 7.33
C ALA A 230 4.98 -6.78 6.32
N SER A 231 5.93 -7.66 6.65
CA SER A 231 6.12 -8.95 5.99
C SER A 231 5.61 -10.04 6.93
N GLY A 232 4.79 -10.95 6.44
CA GLY A 232 4.02 -11.89 7.27
C GLY A 232 2.51 -11.82 7.03
N GLY A 233 1.73 -12.67 7.70
CA GLY A 233 0.28 -12.54 7.88
C GLY A 233 -0.10 -11.79 9.17
N PRO A 234 0.21 -10.50 9.36
CA PRO A 234 0.07 -9.81 10.65
C PRO A 234 -1.39 -9.53 11.04
N PHE A 235 -2.35 -9.83 10.15
CA PHE A 235 -3.76 -9.53 10.32
C PHE A 235 -4.65 -10.78 10.33
N GLN A 236 -4.04 -11.97 10.30
CA GLN A 236 -4.74 -13.26 10.46
C GLN A 236 -4.79 -13.66 11.94
#